data_AF-A0A1Z1MQ39-F1
#
_entry.id   AF-A0A1Z1MQ39-F1
#
_cell.length_a   1.000
_cell.length_b   1.000
_cell.length_c   1.000
_cell.angle_alpha   90.00
_cell.angle_beta   90.00
_cell.angle_gamma   90.00
#
_symmetry.space_group_name_H-M   'P 1'
#
loop_
_entity.id
_entity.type
_entity.pdbx_description
1 polymer ?
#
loop_
_entity_poly.entity_id
_entity_poly.type
_entity_poly.pdbx_seq_one_letter_code
_entity_poly.pdbx_strand_id
1 'polypeptide(L)' 'MAVPKKRTSKSKSRKPYWHKQADIISKRSLSLAKSLLTGKSTNFVYTKPVDILSNL' A
#
# COMPACT_ATOMS: atom_id res chain seq x y z
N MET A 1 31.60 -21.72 -3.47
CA MET A 1 30.46 -20.82 -3.71
C MET A 1 30.91 -19.68 -4.62
N ALA A 2 30.07 -19.22 -5.54
CA ALA A 2 30.43 -18.08 -6.40
C ALA A 2 30.43 -16.78 -5.57
N VAL A 3 31.48 -15.98 -5.72
CA VAL A 3 31.66 -14.68 -5.04
C VAL A 3 31.69 -13.57 -6.08
N PRO A 4 31.01 -12.42 -5.85
CA PRO A 4 31.07 -11.30 -6.77
C PRO A 4 32.50 -10.75 -6.83
N LYS A 5 33.08 -10.74 -8.03
CA LYS A 5 34.43 -10.20 -8.24
C LYS A 5 34.48 -8.67 -8.09
N LYS A 6 33.36 -7.98 -8.34
CA LYS A 6 33.23 -6.52 -8.34
C LYS A 6 31.91 -6.10 -7.70
N ARG A 7 31.91 -4.94 -7.04
CA ARG A 7 30.69 -4.35 -6.48
C ARG A 7 29.73 -3.89 -7.57
N THR A 8 28.44 -3.97 -7.29
CA THR A 8 27.40 -3.37 -8.14
C THR A 8 27.47 -1.84 -8.06
N SER A 9 27.38 -1.16 -9.20
CA SER A 9 27.33 0.31 -9.25
C SER A 9 25.99 0.84 -8.72
N LYS A 10 25.94 2.12 -8.34
CA LYS A 10 24.72 2.77 -7.85
C LYS A 10 23.57 2.69 -8.86
N SER A 11 23.86 2.91 -10.14
CA SER A 11 22.87 2.83 -11.22
C SER A 11 22.29 1.43 -11.41
N LYS A 12 23.09 0.37 -11.18
CA LYS A 12 22.65 -1.02 -11.26
C LYS A 12 22.06 -1.55 -9.95
N SER A 13 21.95 -0.71 -8.92
CA SER A 13 21.33 -1.10 -7.64
C SER A 13 19.85 -1.38 -7.84
N ARG A 14 19.33 -2.40 -7.16
CA ARG A 14 17.90 -2.78 -7.23
C ARG A 14 17.03 -2.01 -6.25
N LYS A 15 17.57 -1.03 -5.50
CA LYS A 15 16.82 -0.20 -4.54
C LYS A 15 15.55 0.45 -5.11
N PRO A 16 15.53 1.00 -6.35
CA PRO A 16 14.32 1.60 -6.91
C PRO A 16 13.13 0.64 -7.05
N TYR A 17 13.38 -0.67 -7.22
CA TYR A 17 12.32 -1.67 -7.32
C TYR A 17 11.52 -1.81 -6.02
N TRP A 18 12.19 -1.70 -4.87
CA TRP A 18 11.53 -1.70 -3.56
C TRP A 18 10.68 -0.45 -3.36
N HIS A 19 11.19 0.72 -3.76
CA HIS A 19 10.42 1.97 -3.70
C HIS A 19 9.20 1.94 -4.63
N LYS A 20 9.32 1.33 -5.82
CA LYS A 20 8.20 1.18 -6.76
C LYS A 20 7.06 0.35 -6.17
N GLN A 21 7.37 -0.71 -5.41
CA GLN A 21 6.33 -1.51 -4.75
C GLN A 21 5.56 -0.67 -3.72
N ALA A 22 6.25 0.12 -2.90
CA ALA A 22 5.62 1.02 -1.94
C ALA A 22 4.73 2.08 -2.61
N ASP A 23 5.18 2.66 -3.72
CA ASP A 23 4.40 3.63 -4.50
C ASP A 23 3.09 3.02 -5.05
N ILE A 24 3.15 1.79 -5.56
CA ILE A 24 1.97 1.06 -6.05
C ILE A 24 0.96 0.82 -4.91
N ILE A 25 1.44 0.37 -3.75
CA ILE A 25 0.60 0.11 -2.58
C ILE A 25 -0.04 1.41 -2.07
N SER A 26 0.73 2.50 -2.02
CA SER A 26 0.25 3.83 -1.62
C SER A 26 -0.92 4.31 -2.49
N LYS A 27 -0.78 4.21 -3.82
CA LYS A 27 -1.85 4.58 -4.77
C LYS A 27 -3.13 3.80 -4.56
N ARG A 28 -3.01 2.48 -4.32
CA ARG A 28 -4.17 1.61 -4.03
C ARG A 28 -4.83 1.98 -2.70
N SER A 29 -4.03 2.18 -1.66
CA SER A 29 -4.52 2.56 -0.33
C SER A 29 -5.27 3.89 -0.36
N LEU A 30 -4.75 4.88 -1.10
CA LEU A 30 -5.39 6.18 -1.26
C LEU A 30 -6.74 6.05 -1.98
N SER A 31 -6.78 5.31 -3.09
CA SER A 31 -8.02 5.06 -3.83
C SER A 31 -9.07 4.39 -2.96
N LEU A 32 -8.67 3.42 -2.15
CA LEU A 32 -9.55 2.74 -1.20
C LEU A 32 -10.10 3.74 -0.16
N ALA A 33 -9.22 4.50 0.50
CA ALA A 33 -9.63 5.49 1.51
C ALA A 33 -10.64 6.50 0.96
N LYS A 34 -10.40 7.03 -0.25
CA LYS A 34 -11.36 7.93 -0.92
C LYS A 34 -12.72 7.27 -1.14
N SER A 35 -12.74 6.01 -1.59
CA SER A 35 -13.99 5.28 -1.79
C SER A 35 -14.76 5.10 -0.48
N LEU A 36 -14.07 4.76 0.62
CA LEU A 36 -14.70 4.59 1.94
C LEU A 36 -15.32 5.88 2.47
N LEU A 37 -14.64 7.01 2.30
CA LEU A 37 -15.16 8.31 2.75
C LEU A 37 -16.46 8.72 2.04
N THR A 38 -16.71 8.24 0.83
CA THR A 38 -17.96 8.55 0.10
C THR A 38 -19.19 7.82 0.64
N GLY A 39 -19.03 6.77 1.46
CA GLY A 39 -20.14 6.01 2.04
C GLY A 39 -20.94 5.16 1.05
N LYS A 40 -20.56 5.11 -0.24
CA LYS A 40 -21.24 4.35 -1.30
C LYS A 40 -20.62 2.98 -1.58
N SER A 41 -19.58 2.61 -0.84
CA SER A 41 -18.87 1.33 -1.02
C SER A 41 -19.76 0.16 -0.59
N THR A 42 -20.08 -0.74 -1.51
CA THR A 42 -20.93 -1.91 -1.26
C THR A 42 -20.15 -3.17 -0.88
N ASN A 43 -18.86 -3.24 -1.23
CA ASN A 43 -18.06 -4.47 -1.10
C ASN A 43 -17.01 -4.42 0.02
N PHE A 44 -16.81 -3.26 0.66
CA PHE A 44 -15.84 -3.11 1.74
C PHE A 44 -16.54 -2.64 3.01
N VAL A 45 -16.56 -3.51 4.02
CA VAL A 45 -17.15 -3.21 5.34
C VAL A 45 -16.07 -2.57 6.21
N TYR A 46 -16.27 -1.29 6.54
CA TYR A 46 -15.45 -0.57 7.51
C TYR A 46 -16.31 -0.22 8.72
N THR A 47 -16.14 -0.96 9.82
CA THR A 47 -16.89 -0.72 11.06
C THR A 47 -16.30 0.47 11.80
N LYS A 48 -16.98 1.62 11.79
CA LYS A 48 -16.57 2.73 12.66
C LYS A 48 -17.05 2.45 14.09
N PRO A 49 -16.27 2.82 15.13
CA PRO A 49 -16.72 2.67 16.52
C PRO A 49 -18.02 3.43 16.81
N VAL A 50 -18.29 4.52 16.09
CA VAL A 50 -19.58 5.25 16.15
C VAL A 50 -20.75 4.38 15.66
N ASP A 51 -20.54 3.57 14.63
CA ASP A 51 -21.58 2.70 14.04
C ASP A 51 -21.94 1.53 14.97
N ILE A 52 -21.02 1.15 15.88
CA ILE A 52 -21.24 0.12 16.91
C ILE A 52 -22.14 0.65 18.03
N LEU A 53 -21.92 1.91 18.44
CA LEU A 53 -22.71 2.56 19.49
C LEU A 53 -24.12 2.93 19.02
N SER A 54 -24.36 3.09 17.72
CA SER A 54 -25.69 3.34 17.16
C SER A 54 -26.55 2.09 16.96
N ASN A 55 -25.97 0.89 17.10
CA ASN A 55 -26.65 -0.40 16.95
C ASN A 55 -27.09 -1.02 18.30
N LEU A 56 -26.97 -0.23 19.38
CA LEU A 56 -27.32 -0.58 20.75
C LEU A 56 -28.39 0.42 21.23
#